data_AF-A0AAD9BUQ7-F1
#
_entry.id   AF-A0AAD9BUQ7-F1
#
_cell.length_a   1.000
_cell.length_b   1.000
_cell.length_c   1.000
_cell.angle_alpha   90.00
_cell.angle_beta   90.00
_cell.angle_gamma   90.00
#
_symmetry.space_group_name_H-M   'P 1'
#
loop_
_entity.id
_entity.type
_entity.pdbx_description
1 polymer ?
#
loop_
_entity_poly.entity_id
_entity_poly.type
_entity_poly.pdbx_seq_one_letter_code
_entity_poly.pdbx_strand_id
1 'polypeptide(L)'
;MSSMIAIILSGIFFLLLSPTCSGSKILVVPVDGSHWINMEVILRELHSRGHEITVLRSSKSWFIPSNSPIFTSINVTMLQDESDLDYYNKMLLNVMERRRLPTFLRSFYQQHLITSMLSQGHEILSRASATMLDDPVFMKKMEDAKFDLMLTDPALTIGVILGSYLKLPMVFNVRWINNGEGHLTIAPSPVSYVPVSGSELVDQMDFLDRTKNMLHYIYSSVELHFFINPYYSDLFQRHFPPGTDLLSLELAADMWLMRTDFVFEFPRPTMPNVVYIGGFPCKKPLPLSDELEAFMQSSGEHGVVVMSLGTLVSALHREATEAIAAAFAQLPQKVVWRFMVKSRHPWGTTPYW
;
A
#
# COMPACT_ATOMS: atom_id res chain seq x y z
N MET A 1 37.73 -35.45 36.12
CA MET A 1 36.68 -35.98 35.21
C MET A 1 35.28 -35.50 35.56
N SER A 2 34.83 -35.56 36.82
CA SER A 2 33.47 -35.18 37.24
C SER A 2 33.05 -33.74 36.86
N SER A 3 33.91 -32.73 37.09
CA SER A 3 33.59 -31.32 36.77
C SER A 3 33.48 -31.05 35.26
N MET A 4 34.25 -31.77 34.43
CA MET A 4 34.21 -31.60 32.97
C MET A 4 32.91 -32.18 32.39
N ILE A 5 32.44 -33.30 32.96
CA ILE A 5 31.16 -33.91 32.59
C ILE A 5 29.99 -32.98 32.98
N ALA A 6 30.04 -32.36 34.16
CA ALA A 6 29.02 -31.40 34.60
C ALA A 6 28.96 -30.16 33.69
N ILE A 7 30.10 -29.62 33.26
CA ILE A 7 30.16 -28.48 32.34
C ILE A 7 29.61 -28.86 30.96
N ILE A 8 29.95 -30.04 30.44
CA ILE A 8 29.44 -30.54 29.15
C ILE A 8 27.93 -30.76 29.22
N LEU A 9 27.42 -31.39 30.29
CA LEU A 9 25.99 -31.62 30.49
C LEU A 9 25.22 -30.31 30.66
N SER A 10 25.78 -29.32 31.37
CA SER A 10 25.18 -27.99 31.48
C SER A 10 25.16 -27.27 30.14
N GLY A 11 26.22 -27.37 29.33
CA GLY A 11 26.28 -26.82 27.98
C GLY A 11 25.25 -27.44 27.04
N ILE A 12 25.09 -28.77 27.09
CA ILE A 12 24.05 -29.51 26.33
C ILE A 12 22.65 -29.09 26.80
N PHE A 13 22.44 -28.92 28.11
CA PHE A 13 21.17 -28.45 28.67
C PHE A 13 20.83 -27.03 28.20
N PHE A 14 21.78 -26.10 28.15
CA PHE A 14 21.57 -24.75 27.58
C PHE A 14 21.35 -24.75 26.06
N LEU A 15 21.97 -25.68 25.33
CA LEU A 15 21.71 -25.88 23.89
C LEU A 15 20.31 -26.48 23.63
N LEU A 16 19.82 -27.35 24.51
CA LEU A 16 18.47 -27.92 24.45
C LEU A 16 17.39 -26.98 25.00
N LEU A 17 17.77 -26.03 25.86
CA LEU A 17 16.92 -24.94 26.37
C LEU A 17 16.93 -23.70 25.50
N SER A 18 17.76 -23.67 24.45
CA SER A 18 17.61 -22.64 23.42
C SER A 18 16.17 -22.79 22.93
N PRO A 19 15.28 -21.79 23.15
CA PRO A 19 13.93 -21.92 22.67
C PRO A 19 14.06 -22.22 21.19
N THR A 20 13.55 -23.37 20.76
CA THR A 20 13.18 -23.54 19.36
C THR A 20 12.24 -22.38 19.12
N CYS A 21 12.76 -21.27 18.61
CA CYS A 21 11.97 -20.08 18.32
C CYS A 21 11.10 -20.50 17.16
N SER A 22 9.96 -21.12 17.48
CA SER A 22 8.94 -21.41 16.51
C SER A 22 8.51 -20.05 16.01
N GLY A 23 8.75 -19.78 14.73
CA GLY A 23 8.31 -18.52 14.17
C GLY A 23 6.79 -18.41 14.29
N SER A 24 6.33 -17.21 14.60
CA SER A 24 4.92 -16.88 14.63
C SER A 24 4.21 -17.19 13.32
N LYS A 25 2.93 -17.53 13.41
CA LYS A 25 2.00 -17.65 12.29
C LYS A 25 1.40 -16.29 11.96
N ILE A 26 1.74 -15.76 10.81
CA ILE A 26 1.39 -14.40 10.38
C ILE A 26 0.33 -14.49 9.29
N LEU A 27 -0.83 -13.90 9.55
CA LEU A 27 -1.85 -13.66 8.53
C LEU A 27 -1.53 -12.34 7.82
N VAL A 28 -1.52 -12.36 6.50
CA VAL A 28 -1.16 -11.19 5.69
C VAL A 28 -2.30 -10.83 4.76
N VAL A 29 -2.73 -9.57 4.81
CA VAL A 29 -3.69 -9.00 3.86
C VAL A 29 -3.04 -7.80 3.15
N PRO A 30 -2.47 -8.02 1.95
CA PRO A 30 -1.76 -6.98 1.21
C PRO A 30 -2.71 -6.15 0.34
N VAL A 31 -2.18 -5.02 -0.14
CA VAL A 31 -2.64 -4.39 -1.40
C VAL A 31 -1.73 -4.86 -2.53
N ASP A 32 -2.31 -5.21 -3.67
CA ASP A 32 -1.58 -5.64 -4.87
C ASP A 32 -0.79 -4.48 -5.53
N GLY A 33 -0.07 -4.75 -6.62
CA GLY A 33 0.67 -3.72 -7.33
C GLY A 33 1.94 -3.31 -6.59
N SER A 34 2.21 -2.00 -6.57
CA SER A 34 3.40 -1.44 -5.91
C SER A 34 3.42 -1.65 -4.40
N HIS A 35 2.25 -1.79 -3.77
CA HIS A 35 2.14 -2.05 -2.34
C HIS A 35 2.68 -3.45 -1.99
N TRP A 36 2.35 -4.45 -2.81
CA TRP A 36 2.85 -5.82 -2.68
C TRP A 36 4.37 -5.90 -2.81
N ILE A 37 4.95 -5.23 -3.81
CA ILE A 37 6.42 -5.25 -4.04
C ILE A 37 7.17 -4.82 -2.76
N ASN A 38 6.66 -3.80 -2.07
CA ASN A 38 7.20 -3.35 -0.80
C ASN A 38 6.97 -4.40 0.30
N MET A 39 5.74 -4.90 0.45
CA MET A 39 5.40 -5.86 1.49
C MET A 39 6.18 -7.18 1.36
N GLU A 40 6.41 -7.67 0.14
CA GLU A 40 7.14 -8.92 -0.12
C GLU A 40 8.57 -8.90 0.45
N VAL A 41 9.22 -7.73 0.49
CA VAL A 41 10.54 -7.58 1.13
C VAL A 41 10.47 -7.92 2.62
N ILE A 42 9.43 -7.43 3.31
CA ILE A 42 9.18 -7.74 4.73
C ILE A 42 8.87 -9.23 4.88
N LEU A 43 8.02 -9.80 4.02
CA LEU A 43 7.64 -11.21 4.12
C LEU A 43 8.83 -12.15 3.92
N ARG A 44 9.75 -11.85 3.01
CA ARG A 44 10.98 -12.63 2.81
C ARG A 44 11.85 -12.65 4.06
N GLU A 45 11.92 -11.52 4.74
CA GLU A 45 12.73 -11.32 5.93
C GLU A 45 12.09 -11.94 7.18
N LEU A 46 10.74 -11.98 7.24
CA LEU A 46 10.01 -12.76 8.24
C LEU A 46 10.17 -14.26 8.01
N HIS A 47 10.00 -14.71 6.76
CA HIS A 47 10.17 -16.12 6.41
C HIS A 47 11.60 -16.62 6.68
N SER A 48 12.63 -15.82 6.40
CA SER A 48 14.04 -16.18 6.69
C SER A 48 14.31 -16.36 8.20
N ARG A 49 13.49 -15.75 9.06
CA ARG A 49 13.51 -15.93 10.52
C ARG A 49 12.62 -17.08 11.02
N GLY A 50 12.02 -17.86 10.11
CA GLY A 50 11.23 -19.04 10.43
C GLY A 50 9.75 -18.79 10.69
N HIS A 51 9.24 -17.58 10.41
CA HIS A 51 7.80 -17.28 10.52
C HIS A 51 6.99 -18.00 9.43
N GLU A 52 5.83 -18.54 9.81
CA GLU A 52 4.87 -19.14 8.88
C GLU A 52 3.95 -18.04 8.34
N ILE A 53 3.86 -17.89 7.03
CA ILE A 53 3.13 -16.78 6.40
C ILE A 53 1.95 -17.33 5.59
N THR A 54 0.76 -16.79 5.84
CA THR A 54 -0.45 -17.03 5.04
C THR A 54 -0.93 -15.72 4.45
N VAL A 55 -1.00 -15.62 3.12
CA VAL A 55 -1.42 -14.42 2.38
C VAL A 55 -2.84 -14.60 1.85
N LEU A 56 -3.75 -13.70 2.20
CA LEU A 56 -5.05 -13.59 1.53
C LEU A 56 -4.89 -12.75 0.25
N ARG A 57 -5.34 -13.27 -0.88
CA ARG A 57 -5.22 -12.58 -2.18
C ARG A 57 -6.45 -12.78 -3.05
N SER A 58 -6.59 -11.96 -4.08
CA SER A 58 -7.56 -12.20 -5.15
C SER A 58 -7.08 -13.29 -6.09
N SER A 59 -7.99 -14.09 -6.65
CA SER A 59 -7.63 -14.95 -7.79
C SER A 59 -7.09 -14.17 -8.99
N LYS A 60 -7.48 -12.89 -9.13
CA LYS A 60 -7.06 -11.97 -10.20
C LYS A 60 -5.87 -11.07 -9.83
N SER A 61 -5.18 -11.35 -8.73
CA SER A 61 -3.99 -10.57 -8.34
C SER A 61 -2.91 -10.54 -9.43
N TRP A 62 -2.30 -9.35 -9.61
CA TRP A 62 -1.35 -9.07 -10.68
C TRP A 62 0.09 -9.45 -10.31
N PHE A 63 0.53 -9.08 -9.11
CA PHE A 63 1.92 -9.26 -8.67
C PHE A 63 2.07 -10.32 -7.57
N ILE A 64 1.00 -10.62 -6.85
CA ILE A 64 1.01 -11.66 -5.82
C ILE A 64 0.93 -13.01 -6.54
N PRO A 65 1.89 -13.93 -6.38
CA PRO A 65 1.78 -15.27 -6.96
C PRO A 65 0.85 -16.17 -6.14
N SER A 66 0.25 -17.18 -6.76
CA SER A 66 -0.61 -18.15 -6.06
C SER A 66 0.24 -19.20 -5.32
N ASN A 67 1.39 -19.54 -5.90
CA ASN A 67 2.35 -20.47 -5.33
C ASN A 67 3.64 -19.72 -4.99
N SER A 68 4.13 -19.90 -3.77
CA SER A 68 5.33 -19.24 -3.29
C SER A 68 6.09 -20.15 -2.34
N PRO A 69 7.43 -20.15 -2.37
CA PRO A 69 8.22 -20.89 -1.40
C PRO A 69 8.28 -20.20 -0.03
N ILE A 70 7.82 -18.94 0.09
CA ILE A 70 7.93 -18.15 1.32
C ILE A 70 6.59 -17.93 2.05
N PHE A 71 5.46 -18.31 1.44
CA PHE A 71 4.13 -18.19 2.04
C PHE A 71 3.14 -19.15 1.41
N THR A 72 2.07 -19.47 2.15
CA THR A 72 0.86 -20.10 1.60
C THR A 72 -0.15 -19.03 1.20
N SER A 73 -0.97 -19.28 0.18
CA SER A 73 -1.97 -18.32 -0.28
C SER A 73 -3.39 -18.87 -0.16
N ILE A 74 -4.34 -17.99 0.13
CA ILE A 74 -5.77 -18.28 0.15
C ILE A 74 -6.47 -17.24 -0.72
N ASN A 75 -7.24 -17.73 -1.70
CA ASN A 75 -8.02 -16.86 -2.55
C ASN A 75 -9.28 -16.40 -1.82
N VAL A 76 -9.50 -15.09 -1.82
CA VAL A 76 -10.71 -14.43 -1.32
C VAL A 76 -11.10 -13.33 -2.31
N THR A 77 -12.37 -12.92 -2.28
CA THR A 77 -12.82 -11.76 -3.06
C THR A 77 -12.13 -10.50 -2.54
N MET A 78 -11.50 -9.75 -3.43
CA MET A 78 -10.87 -8.45 -3.14
C MET A 78 -11.32 -7.40 -4.17
N LEU A 79 -10.82 -6.17 -4.03
CA LEU A 79 -11.10 -5.07 -4.95
C LEU A 79 -10.87 -5.44 -6.43
N GLN A 80 -9.81 -6.21 -6.72
CA GLN A 80 -9.42 -6.59 -8.08
C GLN A 80 -10.45 -7.49 -8.79
N ASP A 81 -11.29 -8.20 -8.02
CA ASP A 81 -12.28 -9.10 -8.60
C ASP A 81 -13.41 -8.35 -9.31
N GLU A 82 -13.68 -7.11 -8.89
CA GLU A 82 -14.79 -6.28 -9.36
C GLU A 82 -14.35 -4.93 -9.97
N SER A 83 -13.10 -4.49 -9.75
CA SER A 83 -12.63 -3.19 -10.24
C SER A 83 -12.34 -3.19 -11.76
N ASP A 84 -12.79 -2.15 -12.46
CA ASP A 84 -12.38 -1.85 -13.83
C ASP A 84 -11.03 -1.11 -13.86
N LEU A 85 -9.98 -1.76 -14.37
CA LEU A 85 -8.66 -1.16 -14.52
C LEU A 85 -8.66 0.09 -15.44
N ASP A 86 -9.58 0.19 -16.39
CA ASP A 86 -9.69 1.35 -17.28
C ASP A 86 -10.18 2.61 -16.53
N TYR A 87 -10.76 2.43 -15.33
CA TYR A 87 -11.14 3.54 -14.46
C TYR A 87 -9.94 4.42 -14.07
N TYR A 88 -8.78 3.84 -13.77
CA TYR A 88 -7.57 4.61 -13.46
C TYR A 88 -7.11 5.47 -14.64
N ASN A 89 -7.22 4.93 -15.86
CA ASN A 89 -6.93 5.69 -17.07
C ASN A 89 -7.92 6.85 -17.25
N LYS A 90 -9.23 6.60 -17.08
CA LYS A 90 -10.28 7.65 -17.13
C LYS A 90 -10.04 8.74 -16.08
N MET A 91 -9.70 8.36 -14.85
CA MET A 91 -9.38 9.29 -13.78
C MET A 91 -8.17 10.16 -14.13
N LEU A 92 -7.09 9.55 -14.63
CA LEU A 92 -5.90 10.29 -15.06
C LEU A 92 -6.26 11.33 -16.12
N LEU A 93 -7.05 10.96 -17.13
CA LEU A 93 -7.51 11.88 -18.18
C LEU A 93 -8.33 13.04 -17.59
N ASN A 94 -9.27 12.75 -16.69
CA ASN A 94 -10.05 13.78 -16.02
C ASN A 94 -9.17 14.74 -15.20
N VAL A 95 -8.14 14.23 -14.52
CA VAL A 95 -7.17 15.07 -13.80
C VAL A 95 -6.38 15.95 -14.78
N MET A 96 -5.93 15.39 -15.90
CA MET A 96 -5.16 16.11 -16.93
C MET A 96 -5.97 17.24 -17.58
N GLU A 97 -7.21 16.98 -18.00
CA GLU A 97 -8.08 17.99 -18.63
C GLU A 97 -8.29 19.22 -17.72
N ARG A 98 -8.32 18.98 -16.41
CA ARG A 98 -8.63 19.99 -15.40
C ARG A 98 -7.40 20.71 -14.87
N ARG A 99 -6.19 20.39 -15.37
CA ARG A 99 -4.96 21.15 -15.08
C ARG A 99 -5.07 22.63 -15.47
N ARG A 100 -5.99 22.99 -16.37
CA ARG A 100 -6.28 24.37 -16.81
C ARG A 100 -7.05 25.20 -15.78
N LEU A 101 -7.64 24.58 -14.76
CA LEU A 101 -8.37 25.30 -13.70
C LEU A 101 -7.40 25.97 -12.71
N PRO A 102 -7.82 27.07 -12.05
CA PRO A 102 -7.07 27.65 -10.93
C PRO A 102 -6.79 26.60 -9.85
N THR A 103 -5.58 26.63 -9.29
CA THR A 103 -5.08 25.63 -8.30
C THR A 103 -6.05 25.40 -7.15
N PHE A 104 -6.72 26.45 -6.68
CA PHE A 104 -7.71 26.34 -5.61
C PHE A 104 -8.83 25.37 -6.00
N LEU A 105 -9.57 25.66 -7.08
CA LEU A 105 -10.70 24.84 -7.54
C LEU A 105 -10.26 23.46 -8.03
N ARG A 106 -9.10 23.38 -8.70
CA ARG A 106 -8.56 22.14 -9.23
C ARG A 106 -8.35 21.10 -8.13
N SER A 107 -7.75 21.50 -7.01
CA SER A 107 -7.43 20.58 -5.90
C SER A 107 -8.69 19.93 -5.30
N PHE A 108 -9.77 20.70 -5.08
CA PHE A 108 -11.03 20.16 -4.58
C PHE A 108 -11.74 19.25 -5.59
N TYR A 109 -11.66 19.58 -6.88
CA TYR A 109 -12.19 18.70 -7.91
C TYR A 109 -11.43 17.38 -7.98
N GLN A 110 -10.10 17.43 -7.89
CA GLN A 110 -9.27 16.23 -7.84
C GLN A 110 -9.57 15.39 -6.59
N GLN A 111 -9.72 16.03 -5.43
CA GLN A 111 -10.16 15.34 -4.21
C GLN A 111 -11.51 14.64 -4.44
N HIS A 112 -12.50 15.34 -5.00
CA HIS A 112 -13.81 14.75 -5.30
C HIS A 112 -13.75 13.55 -6.26
N LEU A 113 -12.89 13.60 -7.28
CA LEU A 113 -12.68 12.44 -8.18
C LEU A 113 -12.13 11.23 -7.42
N ILE A 114 -11.15 11.46 -6.53
CA ILE A 114 -10.58 10.41 -5.68
C ILE A 114 -11.66 9.86 -4.73
N THR A 115 -12.48 10.73 -4.13
CA THR A 115 -13.61 10.31 -3.28
C THR A 115 -14.60 9.42 -4.02
N SER A 116 -14.94 9.76 -5.27
CA SER A 116 -15.84 8.94 -6.09
C SER A 116 -15.24 7.56 -6.40
N MET A 117 -13.92 7.47 -6.54
CA MET A 117 -13.22 6.21 -6.70
C MET A 117 -13.23 5.39 -5.41
N LEU A 118 -12.86 6.02 -4.29
CA LEU A 118 -12.82 5.38 -2.97
C LEU A 118 -14.21 4.87 -2.59
N SER A 119 -15.26 5.64 -2.84
CA SER A 119 -16.67 5.25 -2.61
C SER A 119 -17.04 3.93 -3.30
N GLN A 120 -16.74 3.77 -4.60
CA GLN A 120 -16.97 2.50 -5.31
C GLN A 120 -16.10 1.36 -4.77
N GLY A 121 -14.83 1.65 -4.44
CA GLY A 121 -13.94 0.69 -3.81
C GLY A 121 -14.46 0.21 -2.46
N HIS A 122 -14.99 1.12 -1.65
CA HIS A 122 -15.56 0.85 -0.34
C HIS A 122 -16.81 -0.01 -0.39
N GLU A 123 -17.68 0.21 -1.39
CA GLU A 123 -18.83 -0.66 -1.65
C GLU A 123 -18.38 -2.10 -1.93
N ILE A 124 -17.39 -2.29 -2.80
CA ILE A 124 -16.82 -3.60 -3.15
C ILE A 124 -16.17 -4.25 -1.90
N LEU A 125 -15.32 -3.50 -1.20
CA LEU A 125 -14.60 -3.99 -0.02
C LEU A 125 -15.54 -4.33 1.13
N SER A 126 -16.62 -3.57 1.32
CA SER A 126 -17.65 -3.88 2.32
C SER A 126 -18.37 -5.19 2.00
N ARG A 127 -18.82 -5.39 0.75
CA ARG A 127 -19.43 -6.65 0.30
C ARG A 127 -18.48 -7.84 0.43
N ALA A 128 -17.21 -7.65 0.07
CA ALA A 128 -16.18 -8.69 0.20
C ALA A 128 -15.94 -9.05 1.67
N SER A 129 -15.88 -8.05 2.55
CA SER A 129 -15.73 -8.26 4.00
C SER A 129 -16.94 -8.98 4.60
N ALA A 130 -18.16 -8.61 4.21
CA ALA A 130 -19.39 -9.30 4.61
C ALA A 130 -19.38 -10.75 4.17
N THR A 131 -19.12 -11.01 2.89
CA THR A 131 -19.05 -12.37 2.33
C THR A 131 -18.06 -13.24 3.10
N MET A 132 -16.93 -12.66 3.51
CA MET A 132 -15.89 -13.37 4.27
C MET A 132 -16.33 -13.67 5.70
N LEU A 133 -16.88 -12.69 6.42
CA LEU A 133 -17.31 -12.84 7.82
C LEU A 133 -18.58 -13.68 7.96
N ASP A 134 -19.44 -13.70 6.94
CA ASP A 134 -20.68 -14.48 6.91
C ASP A 134 -20.45 -15.95 6.48
N ASP A 135 -19.24 -16.32 6.01
CA ASP A 135 -18.89 -17.70 5.68
C ASP A 135 -18.36 -18.46 6.91
N PRO A 136 -19.17 -19.34 7.54
CA PRO A 136 -18.77 -20.04 8.75
C PRO A 136 -17.64 -21.06 8.50
N VAL A 137 -17.50 -21.58 7.28
CA VAL A 137 -16.43 -22.52 6.93
C VAL A 137 -15.11 -21.77 6.82
N PHE A 138 -15.12 -20.61 6.16
CA PHE A 138 -13.96 -19.74 6.08
C PHE A 138 -13.54 -19.23 7.45
N MET A 139 -14.47 -18.69 8.24
CA MET A 139 -14.15 -18.12 9.56
C MET A 139 -13.63 -19.18 10.53
N LYS A 140 -14.23 -20.37 10.55
CA LYS A 140 -13.70 -21.48 11.34
C LYS A 140 -12.27 -21.85 10.93
N LYS A 141 -11.96 -21.87 9.63
CA LYS A 141 -10.60 -22.11 9.15
C LYS A 141 -9.62 -21.04 9.64
N MET A 142 -10.01 -19.77 9.65
CA MET A 142 -9.16 -18.68 10.15
C MET A 142 -8.93 -18.79 11.67
N GLU A 143 -9.96 -19.14 12.43
CA GLU A 143 -9.87 -19.34 13.89
C GLU A 143 -9.06 -20.58 14.28
N ASP A 144 -9.19 -21.68 13.53
CA ASP A 144 -8.47 -22.93 13.77
C ASP A 144 -6.98 -22.83 13.37
N ALA A 145 -6.63 -21.90 12.47
CA ALA A 145 -5.25 -21.66 12.08
C ALA A 145 -4.37 -21.10 13.22
N LYS A 146 -4.99 -20.46 14.22
CA LYS A 146 -4.32 -19.84 15.39
C LYS A 146 -3.18 -18.91 14.98
N PHE A 147 -3.49 -17.92 14.16
CA PHE A 147 -2.55 -16.85 13.81
C PHE A 147 -2.16 -16.04 15.06
N ASP A 148 -0.91 -15.62 15.12
CA ASP A 148 -0.36 -14.85 16.24
C ASP A 148 -0.46 -13.34 16.00
N LEU A 149 -0.48 -12.89 14.74
CA LEU A 149 -0.63 -11.49 14.36
C LEU A 149 -1.14 -11.33 12.92
N MET A 150 -1.69 -10.15 12.64
CA MET A 150 -2.07 -9.69 11.30
C MET A 150 -1.08 -8.64 10.81
N LEU A 151 -0.50 -8.85 9.63
CA LEU A 151 0.25 -7.85 8.88
C LEU A 151 -0.58 -7.40 7.68
N THR A 152 -1.09 -6.17 7.71
CA THR A 152 -1.98 -5.67 6.65
C THR A 152 -1.54 -4.30 6.13
N ASP A 153 -1.90 -4.00 4.89
CA ASP A 153 -1.81 -2.65 4.35
C ASP A 153 -3.21 -2.00 4.48
N PRO A 154 -3.39 -0.99 5.36
CA PRO A 154 -4.70 -0.43 5.68
C PRO A 154 -5.28 0.47 4.59
N ALA A 155 -4.61 0.61 3.44
CA ALA A 155 -5.21 1.26 2.27
C ALA A 155 -6.45 0.50 1.75
N LEU A 156 -6.57 -0.79 2.06
CA LEU A 156 -7.82 -1.55 1.92
C LEU A 156 -8.31 -2.03 3.29
N THR A 157 -9.62 -2.07 3.47
CA THR A 157 -10.24 -2.28 4.79
C THR A 157 -10.33 -3.75 5.22
N ILE A 158 -10.26 -4.71 4.28
CA ILE A 158 -10.48 -6.14 4.56
C ILE A 158 -9.58 -6.67 5.68
N GLY A 159 -8.28 -6.35 5.65
CA GLY A 159 -7.34 -6.85 6.66
C GLY A 159 -7.54 -6.21 8.03
N VAL A 160 -7.91 -4.93 8.06
CA VAL A 160 -8.26 -4.22 9.31
C VAL A 160 -9.49 -4.86 9.95
N ILE A 161 -10.54 -5.10 9.16
CA ILE A 161 -11.79 -5.69 9.62
C ILE A 161 -11.58 -7.13 10.09
N LEU A 162 -10.95 -7.98 9.25
CA LEU A 162 -10.74 -9.39 9.58
C LEU A 162 -9.83 -9.56 10.80
N GLY A 163 -8.73 -8.82 10.85
CA GLY A 163 -7.80 -8.89 11.98
C GLY A 163 -8.44 -8.45 13.29
N SER A 164 -9.27 -7.40 13.25
CA SER A 164 -10.06 -6.94 14.40
C SER A 164 -11.10 -7.98 14.84
N TYR A 165 -11.79 -8.63 13.89
CA TYR A 165 -12.76 -9.68 14.20
C TYR A 165 -12.09 -10.88 14.91
N LEU A 166 -10.94 -11.30 14.38
CA LEU A 166 -10.14 -12.39 14.95
C LEU A 166 -9.40 -11.99 16.24
N LYS A 167 -9.44 -10.71 16.62
CA LYS A 167 -8.75 -10.14 17.79
C LYS A 167 -7.24 -10.37 17.76
N LEU A 168 -6.65 -10.28 16.58
CA LEU A 168 -5.22 -10.42 16.38
C LEU A 168 -4.50 -9.10 16.72
N PRO A 169 -3.28 -9.15 17.27
CA PRO A 169 -2.38 -8.02 17.22
C PRO A 169 -2.19 -7.53 15.78
N MET A 170 -2.32 -6.22 15.58
CA MET A 170 -2.38 -5.59 14.26
C MET A 170 -1.09 -4.82 13.97
N VAL A 171 -0.41 -5.22 12.90
CA VAL A 171 0.76 -4.52 12.35
C VAL A 171 0.40 -3.97 10.97
N PHE A 172 0.50 -2.66 10.80
CA PHE A 172 0.23 -1.99 9.55
C PHE A 172 1.49 -1.73 8.76
N ASN A 173 1.52 -2.11 7.48
CA ASN A 173 2.50 -1.66 6.50
C ASN A 173 1.90 -0.47 5.72
N VAL A 174 2.07 0.73 6.24
CA VAL A 174 1.18 1.87 5.96
C VAL A 174 1.90 3.04 5.31
N ARG A 175 1.17 3.71 4.42
CA ARG A 175 1.45 5.10 4.01
C ARG A 175 0.12 5.80 3.83
N TRP A 176 -0.74 5.14 3.07
CA TRP A 176 -2.14 5.49 2.89
C TRP A 176 -3.00 4.58 3.77
N ILE A 177 -4.05 5.15 4.31
CA ILE A 177 -5.22 4.44 4.86
C ILE A 177 -6.38 4.64 3.88
N ASN A 178 -7.54 4.12 4.24
CA ASN A 178 -8.69 4.10 3.34
C ASN A 178 -9.23 5.48 2.89
N ASN A 179 -8.98 6.55 3.66
CA ASN A 179 -9.50 7.90 3.42
C ASN A 179 -8.42 8.99 3.43
N GLY A 180 -7.13 8.63 3.35
CA GLY A 180 -6.05 9.61 3.41
C GLY A 180 -4.70 9.06 3.84
N GLU A 181 -3.87 9.92 4.40
CA GLU A 181 -2.52 9.60 4.84
C GLU A 181 -2.52 9.08 6.28
N GLY A 182 -1.82 7.98 6.54
CA GLY A 182 -1.92 7.28 7.83
C GLY A 182 -1.43 8.10 9.02
N HIS A 183 -0.41 8.94 8.85
CA HIS A 183 0.13 9.75 9.93
C HIS A 183 -0.83 10.90 10.33
N LEU A 184 -1.53 11.52 9.37
CA LEU A 184 -2.62 12.48 9.65
C LEU A 184 -3.69 11.91 10.58
N THR A 185 -3.88 10.59 10.58
CA THR A 185 -4.89 9.88 11.37
C THR A 185 -4.39 9.49 12.76
N ILE A 186 -3.18 8.94 12.88
CA ILE A 186 -2.67 8.39 14.15
C ILE A 186 -2.07 9.45 15.09
N ALA A 187 -1.62 10.61 14.57
CA ALA A 187 -0.95 11.64 15.36
C ALA A 187 -1.45 13.06 15.05
N PRO A 188 -1.44 13.99 16.03
CA PRO A 188 -1.81 15.38 15.79
C PRO A 188 -0.99 16.01 14.65
N SER A 189 -1.68 16.49 13.62
CA SER A 189 -1.07 17.12 12.45
C SER A 189 -1.66 18.51 12.22
N PRO A 190 -1.04 19.59 12.78
CA PRO A 190 -1.62 20.92 12.70
C PRO A 190 -1.71 21.45 11.26
N VAL A 191 -2.94 21.58 10.77
CA VAL A 191 -3.24 22.01 9.39
C VAL A 191 -2.82 23.45 9.07
N SER A 192 -2.37 24.21 10.05
CA SER A 192 -1.78 25.54 9.85
C SER A 192 -0.40 25.51 9.19
N TYR A 193 0.31 24.37 9.25
CA TYR A 193 1.65 24.23 8.67
C TYR A 193 1.95 22.83 8.11
N VAL A 194 1.09 21.82 8.38
CA VAL A 194 1.17 20.49 7.75
C VAL A 194 0.16 20.43 6.61
N PRO A 195 0.61 20.39 5.34
CA PRO A 195 -0.28 20.19 4.20
C PRO A 195 -1.07 18.89 4.28
N VAL A 196 -2.38 18.98 4.05
CA VAL A 196 -3.27 17.84 3.89
C VAL A 196 -3.03 17.24 2.51
N SER A 197 -3.05 15.91 2.42
CA SER A 197 -2.91 15.21 1.15
C SER A 197 -3.98 15.68 0.15
N GLY A 198 -3.58 15.92 -1.10
CA GLY A 198 -4.48 16.46 -2.13
C GLY A 198 -4.60 17.99 -2.17
N SER A 199 -4.12 18.71 -1.15
CA SER A 199 -4.16 20.19 -1.13
C SER A 199 -3.21 20.84 -2.15
N GLU A 200 -2.19 20.13 -2.62
CA GLU A 200 -1.09 20.64 -3.46
C GLU A 200 -0.32 21.80 -2.80
N LEU A 201 -0.26 21.84 -1.46
CA LEU A 201 0.44 22.86 -0.67
C LEU A 201 1.78 22.35 -0.12
N VAL A 202 2.62 23.28 0.32
CA VAL A 202 3.89 23.04 1.01
C VAL A 202 3.83 23.57 2.44
N ASP A 203 4.87 23.36 3.25
CA ASP A 203 4.96 23.79 4.65
C ASP A 203 4.96 25.32 4.84
N GLN A 204 5.33 26.06 3.80
CA GLN A 204 5.22 27.51 3.74
C GLN A 204 3.85 27.93 3.19
N MET A 205 2.92 28.23 4.09
CA MET A 205 1.55 28.66 3.75
C MET A 205 1.22 30.05 4.28
N ASP A 206 0.67 30.89 3.42
CA ASP A 206 0.05 32.16 3.80
C ASP A 206 -1.36 31.94 4.40
N PHE A 207 -2.10 33.02 4.66
CA PHE A 207 -3.45 32.91 5.24
C PHE A 207 -4.45 32.17 4.32
N LEU A 208 -4.40 32.41 3.01
CA LEU A 208 -5.31 31.76 2.06
C LEU A 208 -4.94 30.30 1.85
N ASP A 209 -3.66 29.97 1.81
CA ASP A 209 -3.18 28.59 1.75
C ASP A 209 -3.59 27.81 3.00
N ARG A 210 -3.43 28.39 4.20
CA ARG A 210 -3.90 27.77 5.45
C ARG A 210 -5.41 27.56 5.45
N THR A 211 -6.16 28.52 4.93
CA THR A 211 -7.61 28.40 4.77
C THR A 211 -7.97 27.27 3.83
N LYS A 212 -7.31 27.20 2.66
CA LYS A 212 -7.47 26.10 1.70
C LYS A 212 -7.14 24.75 2.34
N ASN A 213 -6.05 24.67 3.09
CA ASN A 213 -5.61 23.44 3.74
C ASN A 213 -6.62 22.96 4.80
N MET A 214 -7.14 23.88 5.61
CA MET A 214 -8.21 23.60 6.59
C MET A 214 -9.48 23.10 5.90
N LEU A 215 -9.85 23.67 4.76
CA LEU A 215 -11.01 23.20 3.97
C LEU A 215 -10.80 21.78 3.43
N HIS A 216 -9.59 21.43 2.99
CA HIS A 216 -9.25 20.04 2.61
C HIS A 216 -9.35 19.09 3.80
N TYR A 217 -8.86 19.48 4.97
CA TYR A 217 -8.99 18.67 6.20
C TYR A 217 -10.46 18.40 6.58
N ILE A 218 -11.28 19.45 6.55
CA ILE A 218 -12.73 19.33 6.81
C ILE A 218 -13.37 18.43 5.77
N TYR A 219 -13.01 18.57 4.49
CA TYR A 219 -13.51 17.72 3.42
C TYR A 219 -13.20 16.24 3.69
N SER A 220 -11.94 15.89 3.99
CA SER A 220 -11.55 14.50 4.29
C SER A 220 -12.25 13.94 5.52
N SER A 221 -12.52 14.78 6.52
CA SER A 221 -13.28 14.38 7.73
C SER A 221 -14.75 14.08 7.41
N VAL A 222 -15.37 14.92 6.57
CA VAL A 222 -16.75 14.73 6.08
C VAL A 222 -16.84 13.49 5.18
N GLU A 223 -15.87 13.31 4.30
CA GLU A 223 -15.73 12.15 3.42
C GLU A 223 -15.74 10.83 4.22
N LEU A 224 -14.88 10.73 5.24
CA LEU A 224 -14.82 9.54 6.09
C LEU A 224 -16.16 9.26 6.78
N HIS A 225 -16.74 10.26 7.44
CA HIS A 225 -17.91 10.05 8.29
C HIS A 225 -19.21 9.84 7.51
N PHE A 226 -19.41 10.60 6.43
CA PHE A 226 -20.69 10.64 5.70
C PHE A 226 -20.69 9.85 4.39
N PHE A 227 -19.52 9.52 3.83
CA PHE A 227 -19.45 8.77 2.58
C PHE A 227 -18.84 7.38 2.77
N ILE A 228 -17.75 7.26 3.51
CA ILE A 228 -17.03 5.98 3.67
C ILE A 228 -17.67 5.07 4.74
N ASN A 229 -17.79 5.56 5.97
CA ASN A 229 -18.31 4.78 7.10
C ASN A 229 -19.69 4.14 6.83
N PRO A 230 -20.65 4.82 6.16
CA PRO A 230 -21.96 4.22 5.87
C PRO A 230 -21.93 2.90 5.10
N TYR A 231 -20.91 2.67 4.25
CA TYR A 231 -20.77 1.38 3.54
C TYR A 231 -20.55 0.20 4.49
N TYR A 232 -20.02 0.44 5.69
CA TYR A 232 -19.66 -0.61 6.65
C TYR A 232 -20.62 -0.69 7.83
N SER A 233 -21.59 0.22 7.95
CA SER A 233 -22.49 0.29 9.11
C SER A 233 -23.24 -1.02 9.38
N ASP A 234 -23.82 -1.64 8.35
CA ASP A 234 -24.53 -2.92 8.49
C ASP A 234 -23.59 -4.06 8.93
N LEU A 235 -22.43 -4.16 8.28
CA LEU A 235 -21.39 -5.12 8.63
C LEU A 235 -20.97 -4.98 10.10
N PHE A 236 -20.69 -3.76 10.55
CA PHE A 236 -20.24 -3.51 11.91
C PHE A 236 -21.34 -3.78 12.93
N GLN A 237 -22.60 -3.45 12.64
CA GLN A 237 -23.72 -3.78 13.53
C GLN A 237 -23.91 -5.30 13.68
N ARG A 238 -23.65 -6.09 12.63
CA ARG A 238 -23.79 -7.55 12.67
C ARG A 238 -22.66 -8.27 13.40
N HIS A 239 -21.42 -7.79 13.23
CA HIS A 239 -20.23 -8.55 13.63
C HIS A 239 -19.40 -7.91 14.76
N PHE A 240 -19.65 -6.65 15.13
CA PHE A 240 -18.84 -5.91 16.09
C PHE A 240 -19.69 -5.27 17.22
N PRO A 241 -19.09 -4.89 18.35
CA PRO A 241 -19.79 -4.16 19.40
C PRO A 241 -20.41 -2.84 18.90
N PRO A 242 -21.55 -2.41 19.47
CA PRO A 242 -22.18 -1.13 19.12
C PRO A 242 -21.21 0.04 19.24
N GLY A 243 -21.21 0.93 18.24
CA GLY A 243 -20.32 2.09 18.18
C GLY A 243 -18.99 1.85 17.47
N THR A 244 -18.73 0.64 16.96
CA THR A 244 -17.56 0.36 16.12
C THR A 244 -17.68 1.09 14.77
N ASP A 245 -16.63 1.80 14.39
CA ASP A 245 -16.45 2.38 13.06
C ASP A 245 -15.05 2.06 12.49
N LEU A 246 -14.84 2.34 11.22
CA LEU A 246 -13.61 1.96 10.52
C LEU A 246 -12.37 2.64 11.14
N LEU A 247 -12.49 3.91 11.52
CA LEU A 247 -11.43 4.68 12.15
C LEU A 247 -11.04 4.08 13.50
N SER A 248 -12.01 3.66 14.31
CA SER A 248 -11.77 3.02 15.60
C SER A 248 -10.99 1.70 15.46
N LEU A 249 -11.27 0.92 14.41
CA LEU A 249 -10.53 -0.30 14.12
C LEU A 249 -9.11 -0.02 13.64
N GLU A 250 -8.92 1.03 12.83
CA GLU A 250 -7.58 1.44 12.37
C GLU A 250 -6.71 1.96 13.52
N LEU A 251 -7.25 2.84 14.36
CA LEU A 251 -6.53 3.41 15.50
C LEU A 251 -6.16 2.37 16.56
N ALA A 252 -6.84 1.22 16.58
CA ALA A 252 -6.54 0.12 17.49
C ALA A 252 -5.25 -0.67 17.11
N ALA A 253 -4.59 -0.34 16.00
CA ALA A 253 -3.41 -1.07 15.58
C ALA A 253 -2.21 -0.91 16.54
N ASP A 254 -1.57 -2.04 16.88
CA ASP A 254 -0.45 -2.12 17.80
C ASP A 254 0.83 -1.51 17.24
N MET A 255 1.03 -1.55 15.92
CA MET A 255 2.21 -0.99 15.27
C MET A 255 1.92 -0.46 13.87
N TRP A 256 2.48 0.72 13.58
CA TRP A 256 2.37 1.39 12.29
C TRP A 256 3.76 1.46 11.64
N LEU A 257 4.07 0.51 10.75
CA LEU A 257 5.27 0.53 9.92
C LEU A 257 5.07 1.52 8.78
N MET A 258 5.48 2.76 8.99
CA MET A 258 5.29 3.85 8.05
C MET A 258 6.30 3.77 6.91
N ARG A 259 5.83 3.57 5.67
CA ARG A 259 6.63 3.46 4.43
C ARG A 259 7.14 4.81 3.94
N THR A 260 7.76 5.58 4.83
CA THR A 260 8.42 6.85 4.55
C THR A 260 9.59 7.02 5.52
N ASP A 261 10.52 7.91 5.20
CA ASP A 261 11.54 8.36 6.14
C ASP A 261 11.12 9.72 6.71
N PHE A 262 11.30 9.93 8.01
CA PHE A 262 10.90 11.17 8.66
C PHE A 262 11.62 12.40 8.09
N VAL A 263 12.79 12.23 7.45
CA VAL A 263 13.54 13.32 6.80
C VAL A 263 12.77 13.90 5.60
N PHE A 264 11.89 13.13 4.95
CA PHE A 264 11.07 13.58 3.83
C PHE A 264 9.66 14.05 4.24
N GLU A 265 9.36 14.06 5.54
CA GLU A 265 8.05 14.42 6.06
C GLU A 265 8.06 15.81 6.69
N PHE A 266 6.88 16.43 6.77
CA PHE A 266 6.70 17.69 7.47
C PHE A 266 6.92 17.51 8.98
N PRO A 267 7.45 18.51 9.70
CA PRO A 267 7.70 18.39 11.13
C PRO A 267 6.39 18.27 11.92
N ARG A 268 6.11 17.09 12.45
CA ARG A 268 4.89 16.79 13.24
C ARG A 268 5.14 15.74 14.32
N PRO A 269 4.37 15.76 15.44
CA PRO A 269 4.45 14.73 16.48
C PRO A 269 4.30 13.31 15.94
N THR A 270 4.93 12.33 16.56
CA THR A 270 4.81 10.90 16.17
C THR A 270 4.46 10.06 17.39
N MET A 271 3.55 9.10 17.24
CA MET A 271 3.15 8.20 18.31
C MET A 271 4.22 7.12 18.54
N PRO A 272 4.41 6.61 19.78
CA PRO A 272 5.44 5.62 20.09
C PRO A 272 5.36 4.31 19.31
N ASN A 273 4.17 3.94 18.82
CA ASN A 273 3.92 2.74 18.03
C ASN A 273 4.10 2.96 16.51
N VAL A 274 4.52 4.14 16.07
CA VAL A 274 4.84 4.44 14.67
C VAL A 274 6.34 4.25 14.45
N VAL A 275 6.69 3.38 13.50
CA VAL A 275 8.07 3.09 13.12
C VAL A 275 8.26 3.48 11.65
N TYR A 276 9.08 4.48 11.38
CA TYR A 276 9.47 4.86 10.03
C TYR A 276 10.42 3.83 9.44
N ILE A 277 10.03 3.23 8.32
CA ILE A 277 10.80 2.19 7.63
C ILE A 277 11.22 2.65 6.23
N GLY A 278 11.42 3.94 5.99
CA GLY A 278 11.86 4.47 4.70
C GLY A 278 13.09 3.78 4.11
N GLY A 279 13.13 3.60 2.79
CA GLY A 279 14.28 3.01 2.09
C GLY A 279 14.49 1.51 2.29
N PHE A 280 13.66 0.82 3.09
CA PHE A 280 13.77 -0.63 3.31
C PHE A 280 13.77 -1.53 2.06
N PRO A 281 13.16 -1.17 0.91
CA PRO A 281 13.22 -2.01 -0.30
C PRO A 281 14.52 -1.82 -1.08
N CYS A 282 15.34 -0.80 -0.73
CA CYS A 282 16.56 -0.49 -1.46
C CYS A 282 17.56 -1.65 -1.33
N LYS A 283 18.02 -2.14 -2.47
CA LYS A 283 19.04 -3.20 -2.56
C LYS A 283 20.33 -2.62 -3.11
N LYS A 284 21.44 -3.32 -2.86
CA LYS A 284 22.70 -3.01 -3.53
C LYS A 284 22.48 -3.08 -5.05
N PRO A 285 22.90 -2.05 -5.81
CA PRO A 285 22.74 -2.07 -7.26
C PRO A 285 23.48 -3.28 -7.85
N LEU A 286 22.80 -3.99 -8.74
CA LEU A 286 23.39 -5.04 -9.56
C LEU A 286 24.03 -4.39 -10.80
N PRO A 287 25.09 -4.99 -11.37
CA PRO A 287 25.61 -4.53 -12.65
C PRO A 287 24.51 -4.62 -13.71
N LEU A 288 24.52 -3.67 -14.65
CA LEU A 288 23.67 -3.76 -15.83
C LEU A 288 24.13 -4.93 -16.71
N SER A 289 23.23 -5.44 -17.56
CA SER A 289 23.66 -6.36 -18.62
C SER A 289 24.61 -5.65 -19.58
N ASP A 290 25.54 -6.38 -20.19
CA ASP A 290 26.53 -5.80 -21.10
C ASP A 290 25.90 -4.94 -22.21
N GLU A 291 24.74 -5.36 -22.73
CA GLU A 291 23.97 -4.62 -23.73
C GLU A 291 23.41 -3.30 -23.18
N LEU A 292 22.81 -3.33 -21.98
CA LEU A 292 22.23 -2.15 -21.37
C LEU A 292 23.34 -1.18 -20.94
N GLU A 293 24.43 -1.69 -20.38
CA GLU A 293 25.61 -0.90 -20.05
C GLU A 293 26.17 -0.22 -21.31
N ALA A 294 26.36 -0.95 -22.41
CA ALA A 294 26.82 -0.38 -23.67
C ALA A 294 25.87 0.70 -24.19
N PHE A 295 24.56 0.50 -24.10
CA PHE A 295 23.56 1.51 -24.45
C PHE A 295 23.70 2.78 -23.58
N MET A 296 23.81 2.61 -22.25
CA MET A 296 23.94 3.72 -21.30
C MET A 296 25.22 4.51 -21.54
N GLN A 297 26.36 3.83 -21.70
CA GLN A 297 27.66 4.43 -21.96
C GLN A 297 27.73 5.12 -23.32
N SER A 298 26.97 4.65 -24.33
CA SER A 298 26.90 5.29 -25.65
C SER A 298 26.32 6.72 -25.61
N SER A 299 25.67 7.10 -24.51
CA SER A 299 25.17 8.46 -24.31
C SER A 299 26.27 9.47 -23.97
N GLY A 300 27.47 9.00 -23.62
CA GLY A 300 28.62 9.84 -23.32
C GLY A 300 28.35 10.87 -22.22
N GLU A 301 28.75 12.11 -22.45
CA GLU A 301 28.62 13.21 -21.47
C GLU A 301 27.19 13.71 -21.27
N HIS A 302 26.24 13.35 -22.16
CA HIS A 302 24.86 13.82 -22.07
C HIS A 302 24.07 13.13 -20.95
N GLY A 303 24.47 11.93 -20.55
CA GLY A 303 23.74 11.10 -19.57
C GLY A 303 22.47 10.47 -20.17
N VAL A 304 21.64 9.85 -19.33
CA VAL A 304 20.47 9.08 -19.79
C VAL A 304 19.20 9.54 -19.08
N VAL A 305 18.08 9.55 -19.81
CA VAL A 305 16.74 9.75 -19.25
C VAL A 305 16.05 8.40 -19.10
N VAL A 306 15.54 8.11 -17.91
CA VAL A 306 14.69 6.94 -17.65
C VAL A 306 13.27 7.41 -17.35
N MET A 307 12.30 6.95 -18.13
CA MET A 307 10.89 7.31 -18.01
C MET A 307 10.03 6.07 -17.73
N SER A 308 9.21 6.14 -16.68
CA SER A 308 8.17 5.15 -16.40
C SER A 308 6.94 5.78 -15.75
N LEU A 309 5.75 5.25 -16.05
CA LEU A 309 4.47 5.67 -15.45
C LEU A 309 3.98 4.73 -14.33
N GLY A 310 4.84 3.81 -13.88
CA GLY A 310 4.52 2.88 -12.80
C GLY A 310 3.71 1.66 -13.24
N THR A 311 2.83 1.17 -12.36
CA THR A 311 2.13 -0.11 -12.53
C THR A 311 0.71 0.03 -13.09
N LEU A 312 -0.02 1.08 -12.71
CA LEU A 312 -1.45 1.23 -13.02
C LEU A 312 -1.73 2.02 -14.31
N VAL A 313 -0.86 2.95 -14.66
CA VAL A 313 -1.01 3.74 -15.89
C VAL A 313 -0.43 2.95 -17.05
N SER A 314 -1.34 2.35 -17.82
CA SER A 314 -0.99 1.46 -18.93
C SER A 314 -0.83 2.18 -20.25
N ALA A 315 -1.40 3.37 -20.44
CA ALA A 315 -1.15 4.19 -21.61
C ALA A 315 -1.55 5.65 -21.32
N LEU A 316 -0.78 6.59 -21.87
CA LEU A 316 -1.25 7.96 -22.00
C LEU A 316 -2.11 8.08 -23.26
N HIS A 317 -2.96 9.11 -23.31
CA HIS A 317 -3.62 9.45 -24.57
C HIS A 317 -2.58 9.75 -25.65
N ARG A 318 -2.97 9.57 -26.91
CA ARG A 318 -2.05 9.67 -28.05
C ARG A 318 -1.34 11.03 -28.09
N GLU A 319 -2.06 12.13 -27.86
CA GLU A 319 -1.47 13.47 -27.94
C GLU A 319 -0.36 13.69 -26.90
N ALA A 320 -0.56 13.29 -25.63
CA ALA A 320 0.51 13.34 -24.63
C ALA A 320 1.66 12.38 -24.96
N THR A 321 1.36 11.19 -25.47
CA THR A 321 2.40 10.23 -25.88
C THR A 321 3.28 10.80 -26.99
N GLU A 322 2.67 11.36 -28.03
CA GLU A 322 3.36 12.00 -29.15
C GLU A 322 4.14 13.24 -28.70
N ALA A 323 3.56 14.06 -27.81
CA ALA A 323 4.25 15.22 -27.25
C ALA A 323 5.49 14.83 -26.44
N ILE A 324 5.40 13.80 -25.60
CA ILE A 324 6.54 13.27 -24.83
C ILE A 324 7.60 12.70 -25.78
N ALA A 325 7.20 11.91 -26.77
CA ALA A 325 8.14 11.36 -27.76
C ALA A 325 8.85 12.47 -28.56
N ALA A 326 8.11 13.50 -28.98
CA ALA A 326 8.67 14.64 -29.70
C ALA A 326 9.63 15.47 -28.83
N ALA A 327 9.36 15.58 -27.52
CA ALA A 327 10.28 16.20 -26.59
C ALA A 327 11.56 15.37 -26.42
N PHE A 328 11.43 14.06 -26.23
CA PHE A 328 12.57 13.14 -26.11
C PHE A 328 13.42 13.09 -27.37
N ALA A 329 12.84 13.19 -28.57
CA ALA A 329 13.57 13.23 -29.83
C ALA A 329 14.46 14.48 -29.99
N GLN A 330 14.21 15.54 -29.23
CA GLN A 330 15.02 16.77 -29.23
C GLN A 330 16.14 16.74 -28.18
N LEU A 331 16.14 15.75 -27.29
CA LEU A 331 17.15 15.65 -26.24
C LEU A 331 18.44 15.02 -26.79
N PRO A 332 19.62 15.52 -26.38
CA PRO A 332 20.88 14.87 -26.69
C PRO A 332 21.11 13.57 -25.90
N GLN A 333 20.33 13.33 -24.83
CA GLN A 333 20.37 12.10 -24.03
C GLN A 333 19.76 10.90 -24.77
N LYS A 334 20.32 9.72 -24.53
CA LYS A 334 19.58 8.46 -24.72
C LYS A 334 18.40 8.40 -23.76
N VAL A 335 17.29 7.84 -24.22
CA VAL A 335 16.07 7.70 -23.44
C VAL A 335 15.69 6.23 -23.36
N VAL A 336 15.49 5.74 -22.13
CA VAL A 336 14.84 4.45 -21.86
C VAL A 336 13.44 4.75 -21.38
N TRP A 337 12.44 4.41 -22.19
CA TRP A 337 11.04 4.66 -21.85
C TRP A 337 10.26 3.36 -21.83
N ARG A 338 9.81 2.96 -20.63
CA ARG A 338 8.87 1.86 -20.50
C ARG A 338 7.53 2.25 -21.12
N PHE A 339 7.21 1.67 -22.27
CA PHE A 339 5.97 1.94 -22.99
C PHE A 339 5.14 0.65 -23.13
N MET A 340 3.92 0.68 -22.62
CA MET A 340 3.00 -0.46 -22.70
C MET A 340 2.11 -0.27 -23.94
N VAL A 341 2.16 -1.21 -24.89
CA VAL A 341 1.27 -1.19 -26.06
C VAL A 341 0.06 -2.07 -25.75
N LYS A 342 -1.16 -1.56 -25.95
CA LYS A 342 -2.37 -2.41 -25.97
C LYS A 342 -2.23 -3.40 -27.13
N SER A 343 -1.89 -4.65 -26.83
CA SER A 343 -1.86 -5.71 -27.84
C SER A 343 -3.29 -5.99 -28.32
N ARG A 344 -3.47 -6.35 -29.60
CA ARG A 344 -4.77 -6.83 -30.14
C ARG A 344 -5.13 -8.26 -29.69
N HIS A 345 -4.34 -8.87 -28.80
CA HIS A 345 -4.58 -10.23 -28.32
C HIS A 345 -5.44 -10.25 -27.04
N PRO A 346 -6.34 -11.23 -26.88
CA PRO A 346 -7.29 -11.29 -25.76
C PRO A 346 -6.67 -11.57 -24.38
N TRP A 347 -5.34 -11.60 -24.25
CA TRP A 347 -4.62 -12.00 -23.02
C TRP A 347 -3.62 -10.95 -22.50
N GLY A 348 -3.88 -9.66 -22.70
CA GLY A 348 -3.24 -8.59 -21.93
C GLY A 348 -2.24 -7.70 -22.67
N THR A 349 -1.76 -6.71 -21.93
CA THR A 349 -0.80 -5.67 -22.37
C THR A 349 0.63 -6.18 -22.23
N THR A 350 1.44 -6.06 -23.30
CA THR A 350 2.85 -6.46 -23.27
C THR A 350 3.72 -5.20 -23.09
N PRO A 351 4.67 -5.18 -22.13
CA PRO A 351 5.65 -4.10 -22.03
C PRO A 351 6.63 -4.17 -23.21
N TYR A 352 6.90 -3.02 -23.83
CA TYR A 352 8.05 -2.81 -24.71
C TYR A 352 9.01 -1.83 -24.01
N TRP A 353 10.30 -2.06 -24.16
CA TRP A 353 11.38 -1.26 -23.58
C TRP A 353 12.13 -0.49 -24.65
#